data_AF-F4MZB3-F1
#
_entry.id   AF-F4MZB3-F1
#
_cell.length_a   1.000
_cell.length_b   1.000
_cell.length_c   1.000
_cell.angle_alpha   90.00
_cell.angle_beta   90.00
_cell.angle_gamma   90.00
#
_symmetry.space_group_name_H-M   'P 1'
#
loop_
_entity.id
_entity.type
_entity.pdbx_description
1 polymer ?
#
loop_
_entity_poly.entity_id
_entity_poly.type
_entity_poly.pdbx_seq_one_letter_code
_entity_poly.pdbx_strand_id
1 'polypeptide(L)'
;MKSSLAALSSQLGELMLRDQQRMRRRLQGARKVHNPEAVEAITREIEAEIATAMQRVNSRRAACPAISYPENLPVSQKKQDLYNAIRDNQVVIVAGETGSGKTTQLPKICLELGRGVKGLIGHTQPRRLAARTVANRIADELDTSLGGCVGYKVRFNDQVGENTLVKLMTDGILLAEIQQDRLLMQYDTLIIDEAHERSLNIDFILGICGSYCQSALI
;
A
#
# COMPACT_ATOMS: atom_id res chain seq x y z
N MET A 1 -11.79 -8.32 32.10
CA MET A 1 -12.40 -7.56 30.97
C MET A 1 -11.52 -6.42 30.44
N LYS A 2 -11.10 -5.42 31.25
CA LYS A 2 -10.21 -4.33 30.76
C LYS A 2 -8.86 -4.83 30.19
N SER A 3 -8.32 -5.92 30.74
CA SER A 3 -7.13 -6.60 30.22
C SER A 3 -7.31 -7.18 28.82
N SER A 4 -8.50 -7.73 28.51
CA SER A 4 -8.81 -8.32 27.21
C SER A 4 -8.83 -7.28 26.09
N LEU A 5 -9.51 -6.14 26.32
CA LEU A 5 -9.56 -5.04 25.36
C LEU A 5 -8.19 -4.37 25.16
N ALA A 6 -7.34 -4.37 26.19
CA ALA A 6 -5.96 -3.88 26.08
C ALA A 6 -5.10 -4.85 25.24
N ALA A 7 -5.24 -6.16 25.45
CA ALA A 7 -4.56 -7.17 24.65
C ALA A 7 -4.92 -7.06 23.16
N LEU A 8 -6.22 -6.98 22.83
CA LEU A 8 -6.69 -6.78 21.45
C LEU A 8 -6.17 -5.47 20.83
N SER A 9 -6.03 -4.40 21.62
CA SER A 9 -5.48 -3.14 21.14
C SER A 9 -4.02 -3.23 20.72
N SER A 10 -3.23 -4.13 21.32
CA SER A 10 -1.82 -4.33 20.97
C SER A 10 -1.64 -5.04 19.63
N GLN A 11 -2.62 -5.85 19.22
CA GLN A 11 -2.59 -6.62 17.97
C GLN A 11 -2.92 -5.77 16.73
N LEU A 12 -3.53 -4.60 16.91
CA LEU A 12 -3.99 -3.78 15.79
C LEU A 12 -2.87 -3.37 14.83
N GLY A 13 -1.64 -3.22 15.31
CA GLY A 13 -0.50 -2.85 14.47
C GLY A 13 -0.17 -3.89 13.38
N GLU A 14 -0.61 -5.13 13.55
CA GLU A 14 -0.39 -6.23 12.61
C GLU A 14 -1.45 -6.35 11.52
N LEU A 15 -2.56 -5.61 11.63
CA LEU A 15 -3.65 -5.68 10.65
C LEU A 15 -3.40 -4.75 9.46
N MET A 16 -4.21 -4.90 8.41
CA MET A 16 -4.24 -3.93 7.31
C MET A 16 -4.71 -2.56 7.81
N LEU A 17 -4.22 -1.47 7.24
CA LEU A 17 -4.48 -0.09 7.68
C LEU A 17 -5.99 0.20 7.87
N ARG A 18 -6.82 -0.19 6.89
CA ARG A 18 -8.29 -0.08 6.98
C ARG A 18 -8.88 -0.83 8.18
N ASP A 19 -8.39 -2.05 8.42
CA ASP A 19 -8.83 -2.88 9.54
C ASP A 19 -8.37 -2.28 10.87
N GLN A 20 -7.15 -1.72 10.96
CA GLN A 20 -6.67 -1.05 12.18
C GLN A 20 -7.62 0.09 12.59
N GLN A 21 -8.01 0.95 11.64
CA GLN A 21 -8.89 2.08 11.91
C GLN A 21 -10.30 1.61 12.33
N ARG A 22 -10.86 0.64 11.61
CA ARG A 22 -12.17 0.06 11.94
C ARG A 22 -12.15 -0.56 13.34
N MET A 23 -11.18 -1.42 13.63
CA MET A 23 -11.07 -2.11 14.92
C MET A 23 -10.78 -1.16 16.07
N ARG A 24 -9.94 -0.13 15.87
CA ARG A 24 -9.69 0.91 16.88
C ARG A 24 -10.99 1.62 17.29
N ARG A 25 -11.86 1.97 16.32
CA ARG A 25 -13.17 2.57 16.61
C ARG A 25 -14.08 1.63 17.38
N ARG A 26 -14.15 0.35 16.99
CA ARG A 26 -14.95 -0.67 17.71
C ARG A 26 -14.47 -0.85 19.16
N LEU A 27 -13.17 -0.97 19.37
CA LEU A 27 -12.58 -1.11 20.72
C LEU A 27 -12.84 0.13 21.58
N GLN A 28 -12.78 1.34 21.01
CA GLN A 28 -13.15 2.57 21.72
C GLN A 28 -14.64 2.59 22.09
N GLY A 29 -15.52 2.12 21.20
CA GLY A 29 -16.94 1.96 21.49
C GLY A 29 -17.20 0.97 22.62
N ALA A 30 -16.57 -0.20 22.57
CA ALA A 30 -16.68 -1.25 23.59
C ALA A 30 -16.28 -0.77 25.00
N ARG A 31 -15.27 0.12 25.09
CA ARG A 31 -14.85 0.73 26.37
C ARG A 31 -15.92 1.61 27.04
N LYS A 32 -16.90 2.10 26.28
CA LYS A 32 -18.00 2.94 26.79
C LYS A 32 -19.22 2.14 27.24
N VAL A 33 -19.25 0.83 26.99
CA VAL A 33 -20.35 -0.04 27.40
C VAL A 33 -20.15 -0.46 28.85
N HIS A 34 -21.19 -0.36 29.67
CA HIS A 34 -21.15 -0.69 31.10
C HIS A 34 -21.73 -2.05 31.44
N ASN A 35 -22.58 -2.62 30.57
CA ASN A 35 -23.13 -3.97 30.76
C ASN A 35 -22.02 -5.03 30.53
N PRO A 36 -21.65 -5.83 31.55
CA PRO A 36 -20.56 -6.79 31.44
C PRO A 36 -20.79 -7.89 30.41
N GLU A 37 -22.03 -8.40 30.28
CA GLU A 37 -22.35 -9.44 29.29
C GLU A 37 -22.24 -8.92 27.86
N ALA A 38 -22.71 -7.69 27.63
CA ALA A 38 -22.59 -7.02 26.34
C ALA A 38 -21.13 -6.73 25.98
N VAL A 39 -20.30 -6.31 26.96
CA VAL A 39 -18.86 -6.09 26.75
C VAL A 39 -18.18 -7.41 26.36
N GLU A 40 -18.52 -8.52 27.02
CA GLU A 40 -17.94 -9.82 26.70
C GLU A 40 -18.33 -10.29 25.30
N ALA A 41 -19.60 -10.19 24.92
CA ALA A 41 -20.07 -10.52 23.59
C ALA A 41 -19.36 -9.70 22.50
N ILE A 42 -19.29 -8.37 22.68
CA ILE A 42 -18.57 -7.47 21.76
C ILE A 42 -17.08 -7.81 21.68
N THR A 43 -16.47 -8.17 22.81
CA THR A 43 -15.04 -8.54 22.85
C THR A 43 -14.78 -9.80 22.02
N ARG A 44 -15.63 -10.83 22.16
CA ARG A 44 -15.53 -12.07 21.36
C ARG A 44 -15.72 -11.81 19.86
N GLU A 45 -16.66 -10.96 19.48
CA GLU A 45 -16.84 -10.56 18.08
C GLU A 45 -15.62 -9.84 17.51
N ILE A 46 -15.06 -8.89 18.26
CA ILE A 46 -13.87 -8.15 17.84
C ILE A 46 -12.67 -9.09 17.70
N GLU A 47 -12.52 -10.04 18.63
CA GLU A 47 -11.46 -11.05 18.58
C GLU A 47 -11.56 -11.92 17.31
N ALA A 48 -12.77 -12.39 16.96
CA ALA A 48 -13.00 -13.16 15.73
C ALA A 48 -12.70 -12.35 14.45
N GLU A 49 -13.08 -11.07 14.42
CA GLU A 49 -12.76 -10.17 13.30
C GLU A 49 -11.25 -9.90 13.19
N ILE A 50 -10.56 -9.69 14.31
CA ILE A 50 -9.10 -9.51 14.35
C ILE A 50 -8.41 -10.77 13.82
N ALA A 51 -8.84 -11.97 14.24
CA ALA A 51 -8.28 -13.23 13.75
C ALA A 51 -8.44 -13.37 12.23
N THR A 52 -9.62 -13.03 11.69
CA THR A 52 -9.88 -13.05 10.24
C THR A 52 -9.01 -12.03 9.50
N ALA A 53 -8.84 -10.82 10.05
CA ALA A 53 -7.99 -9.79 9.46
C ALA A 53 -6.50 -10.17 9.50
N MET A 54 -6.04 -10.82 10.57
CA MET A 54 -4.67 -11.37 10.65
C MET A 54 -4.44 -12.48 9.63
N GLN A 55 -5.40 -13.37 9.44
CA GLN A 55 -5.33 -14.39 8.39
C GLN A 55 -5.16 -13.77 7.00
N ARG A 56 -5.91 -12.71 6.69
CA ARG A 56 -5.77 -11.98 5.42
C ARG A 56 -4.35 -11.41 5.26
N VAL A 57 -3.80 -10.77 6.29
CA VAL A 57 -2.42 -10.25 6.26
C VAL A 57 -1.41 -11.36 6.04
N ASN A 58 -1.57 -12.50 6.72
CA ASN A 58 -0.68 -13.65 6.57
C ASN A 58 -0.75 -14.26 5.16
N SER A 59 -1.95 -14.40 4.59
CA SER A 59 -2.13 -14.84 3.20
C SER A 59 -1.45 -13.89 2.22
N ARG A 60 -1.56 -12.57 2.43
CA ARG A 60 -0.89 -11.56 1.61
C ARG A 60 0.63 -11.61 1.73
N ARG A 61 1.17 -11.82 2.95
CA ARG A 61 2.60 -12.05 3.18
C ARG A 61 3.09 -13.30 2.44
N ALA A 62 2.35 -14.40 2.53
CA ALA A 62 2.68 -15.65 1.86
C ALA A 62 2.57 -15.56 0.33
N ALA A 63 1.71 -14.68 -0.19
CA ALA A 63 1.57 -14.41 -1.62
C ALA A 63 2.63 -13.46 -2.18
N CYS A 64 3.52 -12.91 -1.35
CA CYS A 64 4.63 -12.08 -1.82
C CYS A 64 5.64 -12.96 -2.56
N PRO A 65 5.91 -12.73 -3.85
CA PRO A 65 6.81 -13.55 -4.64
C PRO A 65 8.27 -13.35 -4.21
N ALA A 66 9.14 -14.26 -4.64
CA ALA A 66 10.58 -14.05 -4.57
C ALA A 66 10.97 -12.87 -5.47
N ILE A 67 11.80 -11.97 -4.96
CA ILE A 67 12.16 -10.74 -5.67
C ILE A 67 13.59 -10.88 -6.19
N SER A 68 13.75 -10.76 -7.51
CA SER A 68 15.04 -10.72 -8.18
C SER A 68 15.24 -9.37 -8.88
N TYR A 69 16.48 -8.97 -9.11
CA TYR A 69 16.81 -7.70 -9.76
C TYR A 69 17.75 -7.93 -10.94
N PRO A 70 17.48 -7.34 -12.11
CA PRO A 70 18.38 -7.44 -13.25
C PRO A 70 19.63 -6.58 -12.99
N GLU A 71 20.83 -7.17 -13.11
CA GLU A 71 22.10 -6.51 -12.75
C GLU A 71 22.48 -5.33 -13.66
N ASN A 72 21.92 -5.30 -14.87
CA ASN A 72 22.23 -4.30 -15.90
C ASN A 72 21.52 -2.95 -15.72
N LEU A 73 20.58 -2.82 -14.77
CA LEU A 73 19.86 -1.56 -14.55
C LEU A 73 20.55 -0.69 -13.49
N PRO A 74 20.71 0.63 -13.72
CA PRO A 74 21.29 1.55 -12.75
C PRO A 74 20.60 1.55 -11.39
N VAL A 75 19.27 1.39 -11.36
CA VAL A 75 18.50 1.30 -10.10
C VAL A 75 18.86 0.05 -9.31
N SER A 76 19.15 -1.08 -9.97
CA SER A 76 19.57 -2.32 -9.29
C SER A 76 20.92 -2.14 -8.60
N GLN A 77 21.85 -1.39 -9.20
CA GLN A 77 23.15 -1.11 -8.59
C GLN A 77 23.03 -0.23 -7.33
N LYS A 78 22.04 0.66 -7.30
CA LYS A 78 21.72 1.53 -6.14
C LYS A 78 20.63 0.95 -5.24
N LYS A 79 20.30 -0.33 -5.37
CA LYS A 79 19.19 -0.97 -4.66
C LYS A 79 19.29 -0.79 -3.15
N GLN A 80 20.48 -0.96 -2.57
CA GLN A 80 20.64 -0.89 -1.11
C GLN A 80 20.45 0.54 -0.58
N ASP A 81 20.93 1.54 -1.32
CA ASP A 81 20.75 2.94 -0.97
C ASP A 81 19.26 3.33 -1.02
N LEU A 82 18.56 2.91 -2.09
CA LEU A 82 17.12 3.13 -2.23
C LEU A 82 16.32 2.39 -1.16
N TYR A 83 16.69 1.14 -0.84
CA TYR A 83 16.07 0.35 0.22
C TYR A 83 16.16 1.08 1.56
N ASN A 84 17.36 1.54 1.93
CA ASN A 84 17.57 2.28 3.17
C ASN A 84 16.81 3.62 3.16
N ALA A 85 16.87 4.36 2.06
CA ALA A 85 16.17 5.63 1.93
C ALA A 85 14.65 5.48 2.14
N ILE A 86 14.02 4.49 1.51
CA ILE A 86 12.57 4.22 1.63
C ILE A 86 12.20 3.68 3.02
N ARG A 87 13.09 2.92 3.66
CA ARG A 87 12.87 2.43 5.04
C ARG A 87 12.87 3.59 6.04
N ASP A 88 13.84 4.49 5.89
CA ASP A 88 14.19 5.47 6.93
C ASP A 88 13.47 6.82 6.74
N ASN A 89 12.86 7.05 5.57
CA ASN A 89 12.17 8.31 5.26
C ASN A 89 10.72 8.08 4.83
N GLN A 90 9.82 8.95 5.29
CA GLN A 90 8.41 8.92 4.88
C GLN A 90 8.22 9.36 3.40
N VAL A 91 9.07 10.26 2.92
CA VAL A 91 9.06 10.79 1.54
C VAL A 91 10.47 10.68 0.96
N VAL A 92 10.58 10.09 -0.23
CA VAL A 92 11.84 9.96 -0.95
C VAL A 92 11.64 10.43 -2.39
N ILE A 93 12.47 11.36 -2.84
CA ILE A 93 12.51 11.80 -4.23
C ILE A 93 13.58 11.00 -4.95
N VAL A 94 13.17 10.21 -5.95
CA VAL A 94 14.09 9.40 -6.75
C VAL A 94 14.21 10.00 -8.15
N ALA A 95 15.36 10.59 -8.42
CA ALA A 95 15.70 11.13 -9.74
C ALA A 95 16.62 10.17 -10.50
N GLY A 96 16.43 10.08 -11.82
CA GLY A 96 17.30 9.35 -12.73
C GLY A 96 16.76 9.42 -14.16
N GLU A 97 17.62 9.18 -15.14
CA GLU A 97 17.26 9.25 -16.56
C GLU A 97 16.19 8.23 -16.96
N THR A 98 15.49 8.48 -18.06
CA THR A 98 14.56 7.51 -18.66
C THR A 98 15.32 6.23 -18.99
N GLY A 99 14.72 5.08 -18.72
CA GLY A 99 15.38 3.77 -18.92
C GLY A 99 16.26 3.30 -17.76
N SER A 100 16.41 4.09 -16.69
CA SER A 100 17.20 3.68 -15.51
C SER A 100 16.57 2.53 -14.68
N GLY A 101 15.31 2.19 -14.96
CA GLY A 101 14.58 1.11 -14.30
C GLY A 101 13.70 1.54 -13.11
N LYS A 102 13.56 2.85 -12.83
CA LYS A 102 12.78 3.35 -11.67
C LYS A 102 11.38 2.74 -11.61
N THR A 103 10.65 2.87 -12.70
CA THR A 103 9.27 2.43 -12.84
C THR A 103 9.07 0.94 -12.54
N THR A 104 10.00 0.07 -12.95
CA THR A 104 9.84 -1.37 -12.74
C THR A 104 10.47 -1.88 -11.45
N GLN A 105 11.55 -1.25 -10.97
CA GLN A 105 12.31 -1.75 -9.82
C GLN A 105 11.90 -1.14 -8.48
N LEU A 106 11.42 0.12 -8.42
CA LEU A 106 10.99 0.73 -7.15
C LEU A 106 9.85 -0.05 -6.47
N PRO A 107 8.79 -0.50 -7.17
CA PRO A 107 7.75 -1.32 -6.54
C PRO A 107 8.29 -2.63 -5.95
N LYS A 108 9.30 -3.24 -6.59
CA LYS A 108 9.95 -4.47 -6.12
C LYS A 108 10.74 -4.21 -4.84
N ILE A 109 11.50 -3.11 -4.75
CA ILE A 109 12.17 -2.69 -3.51
C ILE A 109 11.16 -2.46 -2.38
N CYS A 110 10.02 -1.84 -2.68
CA CYS A 110 8.94 -1.66 -1.71
C CYS A 110 8.36 -3.01 -1.23
N LEU A 111 8.16 -3.98 -2.13
CA LEU A 111 7.74 -5.33 -1.75
C LEU A 111 8.77 -6.02 -0.83
N GLU A 112 10.05 -5.87 -1.12
CA GLU A 112 11.14 -6.44 -0.28
C GLU A 112 11.16 -5.83 1.14
N LEU A 113 10.75 -4.57 1.26
CA LEU A 113 10.54 -3.89 2.55
C LEU A 113 9.26 -4.34 3.27
N GLY A 114 8.48 -5.25 2.69
CA GLY A 114 7.20 -5.72 3.23
C GLY A 114 6.04 -4.74 3.02
N ARG A 115 6.18 -3.75 2.13
CA ARG A 115 5.08 -2.86 1.71
C ARG A 115 4.10 -3.62 0.82
N GLY A 116 2.87 -3.13 0.73
CA GLY A 116 1.79 -3.80 -0.01
C GLY A 116 1.16 -4.98 0.75
N VAL A 117 1.63 -5.31 1.95
CA VAL A 117 1.04 -6.36 2.78
C VAL A 117 -0.10 -5.82 3.64
N LYS A 118 0.16 -4.73 4.38
CA LYS A 118 -0.80 -4.07 5.29
C LYS A 118 -1.64 -3.01 4.56
N GLY A 119 -1.30 -2.69 3.32
CA GLY A 119 -2.09 -1.91 2.38
C GLY A 119 -1.76 -2.35 0.94
N LEU A 120 -1.85 -1.44 -0.02
CA LEU A 120 -1.35 -1.60 -1.37
C LEU A 120 -0.15 -0.67 -1.60
N ILE A 121 0.78 -1.10 -2.44
CA ILE A 121 1.68 -0.19 -3.14
C ILE A 121 0.91 0.36 -4.33
N GLY A 122 0.49 1.61 -4.27
CA GLY A 122 -0.15 2.31 -5.38
C GLY A 122 0.91 2.98 -6.24
N HIS A 123 0.98 2.63 -7.53
CA HIS A 123 1.96 3.19 -8.45
C HIS A 123 1.26 3.87 -9.61
N THR A 124 1.38 5.20 -9.69
CA THR A 124 0.69 5.99 -10.70
C THR A 124 1.50 6.13 -11.98
N GLN A 125 0.78 6.22 -13.10
CA GLN A 125 1.30 6.48 -14.43
C GLN A 125 0.37 7.46 -15.15
N PRO A 126 0.86 8.48 -15.88
CA PRO A 126 0.00 9.47 -16.53
C PRO A 126 -0.88 8.86 -17.63
N ARG A 127 -0.43 7.73 -18.23
CA ARG A 127 -1.07 7.12 -19.40
C ARG A 127 -1.59 5.70 -19.09
N ARG A 128 -2.80 5.38 -19.57
CA ARG A 128 -3.43 4.06 -19.36
C ARG A 128 -2.61 2.91 -19.94
N LEU A 129 -2.05 3.10 -21.14
CA LEU A 129 -1.23 2.07 -21.78
C LEU A 129 0.05 1.82 -20.99
N ALA A 130 0.71 2.89 -20.52
CA ALA A 130 1.88 2.78 -19.66
C ALA A 130 1.58 2.02 -18.37
N ALA A 131 0.49 2.37 -17.66
CA ALA A 131 0.08 1.64 -16.45
C ALA A 131 -0.07 0.13 -16.69
N ARG A 132 -0.73 -0.26 -17.79
CA ARG A 132 -0.93 -1.67 -18.15
C ARG A 132 0.39 -2.36 -18.54
N THR A 133 1.19 -1.75 -19.39
CA THR A 133 2.47 -2.31 -19.85
C THR A 133 3.45 -2.47 -18.69
N VAL A 134 3.52 -1.49 -17.79
CA VAL A 134 4.34 -1.55 -16.58
C VAL A 134 3.84 -2.66 -15.66
N ALA A 135 2.53 -2.79 -15.45
CA ALA A 135 1.97 -3.86 -14.62
C ALA A 135 2.34 -5.25 -15.14
N ASN A 136 2.16 -5.49 -16.45
CA ASN A 136 2.56 -6.74 -17.10
C ASN A 136 4.05 -7.00 -16.90
N ARG A 137 4.90 -6.01 -17.18
CA ARG A 137 6.36 -6.17 -17.05
C ARG A 137 6.79 -6.49 -15.62
N ILE A 138 6.20 -5.85 -14.61
CA ILE A 138 6.53 -6.15 -13.21
C ILE A 138 6.02 -7.55 -12.84
N ALA A 139 4.83 -7.96 -13.31
CA ALA A 139 4.30 -9.29 -13.07
C ALA A 139 5.22 -10.37 -13.68
N ASP A 140 5.67 -10.16 -14.92
CA ASP A 140 6.61 -11.03 -15.64
C ASP A 140 7.96 -11.11 -14.91
N GLU A 141 8.52 -9.97 -14.49
CA GLU A 141 9.79 -9.93 -13.75
C GLU A 141 9.72 -10.57 -12.35
N LEU A 142 8.51 -10.76 -11.80
CA LEU A 142 8.27 -11.42 -10.52
C LEU A 142 7.79 -12.87 -10.69
N ASP A 143 7.74 -13.39 -11.92
CA ASP A 143 7.19 -14.71 -12.25
C ASP A 143 5.77 -14.92 -11.68
N THR A 144 4.92 -13.90 -11.75
CA THR A 144 3.52 -13.93 -11.29
C THR A 144 2.54 -13.63 -12.41
N SER A 145 1.31 -14.11 -12.28
CA SER A 145 0.23 -13.72 -13.19
C SER A 145 -0.28 -12.31 -12.89
N LEU A 146 -0.59 -11.56 -13.95
CA LEU A 146 -1.29 -10.28 -13.82
C LEU A 146 -2.66 -10.48 -13.14
N GLY A 147 -3.00 -9.59 -12.21
CA GLY A 147 -4.17 -9.72 -11.34
C GLY A 147 -3.90 -10.54 -10.06
N GLY A 148 -2.76 -11.23 -9.98
CA GLY A 148 -2.23 -11.87 -8.77
C GLY A 148 -1.57 -10.84 -7.86
N CYS A 149 -0.26 -10.98 -7.60
CA CYS A 149 0.52 -10.04 -6.77
C CYS A 149 0.57 -8.62 -7.37
N VAL A 150 0.60 -8.51 -8.70
CA VAL A 150 0.63 -7.25 -9.44
C VAL A 150 -0.66 -7.12 -10.24
N GLY A 151 -1.31 -5.97 -10.12
CA GLY A 151 -2.54 -5.66 -10.84
C GLY A 151 -2.54 -4.24 -11.38
N TYR A 152 -3.54 -3.91 -12.18
CA TYR A 152 -3.75 -2.53 -12.62
C TYR A 152 -5.21 -2.10 -12.54
N LYS A 153 -5.43 -0.79 -12.44
CA LYS A 153 -6.75 -0.17 -12.55
C LYS A 153 -6.67 1.09 -13.40
N VAL A 154 -7.34 1.07 -14.53
CA VAL A 154 -7.50 2.23 -15.42
C VAL A 154 -8.98 2.48 -15.68
N ARG A 155 -9.32 3.60 -16.29
CA ARG A 155 -10.71 3.89 -16.61
C ARG A 155 -11.27 2.79 -17.54
N PHE A 156 -12.39 2.21 -17.13
CA PHE A 156 -13.13 1.14 -17.82
C PHE A 156 -12.46 -0.24 -17.86
N ASN A 157 -11.34 -0.46 -17.15
CA ASN A 157 -10.69 -1.76 -17.11
C ASN A 157 -9.85 -1.91 -15.83
N ASP A 158 -10.11 -2.98 -15.08
CA ASP A 158 -9.39 -3.33 -13.86
C ASP A 158 -9.02 -4.82 -13.82
N GLN A 159 -7.84 -5.09 -13.29
CA GLN A 159 -7.34 -6.42 -12.96
C GLN A 159 -6.62 -6.35 -11.63
N VAL A 160 -7.39 -6.35 -10.55
CA VAL A 160 -6.90 -6.31 -9.17
C VAL A 160 -7.64 -7.38 -8.38
N GLY A 161 -6.90 -8.30 -7.78
CA GLY A 161 -7.42 -9.37 -6.94
C GLY A 161 -7.25 -9.07 -5.43
N GLU A 162 -7.78 -9.97 -4.60
CA GLU A 162 -7.66 -9.85 -3.13
C GLU A 162 -6.20 -9.94 -2.63
N ASN A 163 -5.35 -10.64 -3.37
CA ASN A 163 -3.93 -10.83 -3.06
C ASN A 163 -3.02 -9.85 -3.81
N THR A 164 -3.57 -8.88 -4.55
CA THR A 164 -2.75 -7.85 -5.17
C THR A 164 -2.07 -7.01 -4.11
N LEU A 165 -0.76 -6.87 -4.24
CA LEU A 165 0.12 -6.09 -3.38
C LEU A 165 0.53 -4.79 -4.08
N VAL A 166 0.77 -4.84 -5.39
CA VAL A 166 1.11 -3.69 -6.23
C VAL A 166 -0.02 -3.38 -7.20
N LYS A 167 -0.58 -2.16 -7.11
CA LYS A 167 -1.63 -1.68 -8.03
C LYS A 167 -1.09 -0.54 -8.89
N LEU A 168 -0.93 -0.81 -10.17
CA LEU A 168 -0.63 0.20 -11.19
C LEU A 168 -1.92 0.92 -11.56
N MET A 169 -1.89 2.24 -11.67
CA MET A 169 -3.09 3.00 -12.00
C MET A 169 -2.76 4.30 -12.70
N THR A 170 -3.77 4.94 -13.29
CA THR A 170 -3.60 6.31 -13.74
C THR A 170 -3.79 7.31 -12.61
N ASP A 171 -3.18 8.49 -12.72
CA ASP A 171 -3.33 9.59 -11.76
C ASP A 171 -4.81 9.90 -11.47
N GLY A 172 -5.64 9.93 -12.51
CA GLY A 172 -7.08 10.15 -12.38
C GLY A 172 -7.83 9.07 -11.61
N ILE A 173 -7.33 7.83 -11.56
CA ILE A 173 -7.90 6.76 -10.73
C ILE A 173 -7.54 6.99 -9.27
N LEU A 174 -6.30 7.36 -8.96
CA LEU A 174 -5.90 7.70 -7.59
C LEU A 174 -6.70 8.90 -7.08
N LEU A 175 -6.85 9.95 -7.89
CA LEU A 175 -7.66 11.13 -7.54
C LEU A 175 -9.13 10.77 -7.27
N ALA A 176 -9.72 9.88 -8.08
CA ALA A 176 -11.08 9.41 -7.84
C ALA A 176 -11.20 8.60 -6.54
N GLU A 177 -10.20 7.77 -6.23
CA GLU A 177 -10.19 6.98 -4.99
C GLU A 177 -9.99 7.87 -3.74
N ILE A 178 -9.19 8.94 -3.81
CA ILE A 178 -9.02 9.91 -2.73
C ILE A 178 -10.36 10.54 -2.30
N GLN A 179 -11.29 10.75 -3.25
CA GLN A 179 -12.60 11.31 -2.91
C GLN A 179 -13.40 10.40 -1.95
N GLN A 180 -13.21 9.09 -2.06
CA GLN A 180 -13.89 8.09 -1.24
C GLN A 180 -13.08 7.67 -0.01
N ASP A 181 -11.76 7.55 -0.16
CA ASP A 181 -10.81 7.20 0.89
C ASP A 181 -9.82 8.36 1.09
N ARG A 182 -10.31 9.41 1.77
CA ARG A 182 -9.53 10.65 1.96
C ARG A 182 -8.19 10.41 2.64
N LEU A 183 -8.14 9.47 3.58
CA LEU A 183 -6.94 9.11 4.34
C LEU A 183 -6.06 8.10 3.60
N LEU A 184 -6.47 7.65 2.40
CA LEU A 184 -5.75 6.70 1.57
C LEU A 184 -5.41 5.41 2.32
N MET A 185 -6.28 4.95 3.22
CA MET A 185 -6.03 3.81 4.09
C MET A 185 -5.92 2.50 3.32
N GLN A 186 -6.33 2.47 2.05
CA GLN A 186 -6.03 1.36 1.15
C GLN A 186 -4.54 1.16 0.90
N TYR A 187 -3.74 2.23 0.96
CA TYR A 187 -2.35 2.25 0.54
C TYR A 187 -1.42 2.40 1.72
N ASP A 188 -0.42 1.54 1.80
CA ASP A 188 0.69 1.73 2.74
C ASP A 188 1.90 2.40 2.09
N THR A 189 1.91 2.51 0.75
CA THR A 189 2.96 3.15 -0.03
C THR A 189 2.37 3.68 -1.33
N LEU A 190 2.78 4.89 -1.72
CA LEU A 190 2.44 5.49 -3.01
C LEU A 190 3.73 5.84 -3.76
N ILE A 191 3.78 5.44 -5.02
CA ILE A 191 4.83 5.78 -5.98
C ILE A 191 4.18 6.68 -7.03
N ILE A 192 4.54 7.96 -7.01
CA ILE A 192 4.07 8.93 -7.99
C ILE A 192 5.12 9.03 -9.10
N ASP A 193 4.90 8.27 -10.17
CA ASP A 193 5.86 8.20 -11.28
C ASP A 193 5.64 9.34 -12.27
N GLU A 194 6.65 9.59 -13.10
CA GLU A 194 6.62 10.62 -14.13
C GLU A 194 6.24 12.01 -13.58
N ALA A 195 6.57 12.29 -12.32
CA ALA A 195 6.27 13.56 -11.64
C ALA A 195 6.89 14.79 -12.37
N HIS A 196 7.85 14.55 -13.25
CA HIS A 196 8.44 15.57 -14.10
C HIS A 196 7.52 16.05 -15.24
N GLU A 197 6.48 15.30 -15.62
CA GLU A 197 5.51 15.73 -16.64
C GLU A 197 4.65 16.93 -16.18
N ARG A 198 4.78 17.38 -14.92
CA ARG A 198 4.10 18.56 -14.32
C ARG A 198 2.63 18.66 -14.71
N SER A 199 1.92 17.54 -14.59
CA SER A 199 0.48 17.53 -14.84
C SER A 199 -0.26 18.07 -13.62
N LEU A 200 -1.36 18.79 -13.87
CA LEU A 200 -2.22 19.31 -12.80
C LEU A 200 -2.78 18.20 -11.89
N ASN A 201 -2.93 16.98 -12.42
CA ASN A 201 -3.30 15.83 -11.60
C ASN A 201 -2.20 15.44 -10.61
N ILE A 202 -0.94 15.43 -11.05
CA ILE A 202 0.22 15.15 -10.21
C ILE A 202 0.35 16.24 -9.15
N ASP A 203 0.20 17.51 -9.50
CA ASP A 203 0.25 18.62 -8.54
C ASP A 203 -0.81 18.47 -7.44
N PHE A 204 -2.05 18.08 -7.80
CA PHE A 204 -3.08 17.79 -6.80
C PHE A 204 -2.73 16.61 -5.91
N ILE A 205 -2.24 15.51 -6.50
CA ILE A 205 -1.82 14.32 -5.74
C ILE A 205 -0.71 14.70 -4.75
N LEU A 206 0.30 15.45 -5.20
CA LEU A 206 1.41 15.90 -4.35
C LEU A 206 0.93 16.85 -3.26
N GLY A 207 0.04 17.80 -3.57
CA GLY A 207 -0.56 18.69 -2.57
C GLY A 207 -1.33 17.93 -1.48
N ILE A 208 -2.11 16.92 -1.88
CA ILE A 208 -2.84 16.05 -0.95
C ILE A 208 -1.86 15.20 -0.12
N CYS A 209 -0.90 14.54 -0.75
CA CYS A 209 0.08 13.69 -0.04
C CYS A 209 0.94 14.51 0.93
N GLY A 210 1.36 15.71 0.52
CA GLY A 210 2.09 16.66 1.36
C GLY A 210 1.34 17.03 2.62
N SER A 211 0.01 17.21 2.54
CA SER A 211 -0.83 17.49 3.72
C SER A 211 -0.85 16.35 4.76
N TYR A 212 -0.59 15.11 4.33
CA TYR A 212 -0.51 13.93 5.20
C TYR A 212 0.92 13.62 5.68
N CYS A 213 1.93 14.20 5.04
CA CYS A 213 3.33 14.07 5.45
C CYS A 213 3.71 15.22 6.38
N GLN A 214 3.28 15.14 7.64
CA GLN A 214 3.41 16.24 8.61
C GLN A 214 4.84 16.45 9.18
N SER A 215 5.91 15.99 8.53
CA SER A 215 7.28 16.10 9.07
C SER A 215 8.42 16.17 8.05
N ALA A 216 8.17 16.52 6.79
CA ALA A 216 9.24 16.84 5.84
C ALA A 216 8.79 17.99 4.93
N LEU A 217 9.13 19.22 5.31
CA LEU A 217 8.96 20.40 4.47
C LEU A 217 10.25 20.61 3.65
N ILE A 218 10.08 20.62 2.32
CA ILE A 218 10.93 21.19 1.26
C ILE A 218 12.32 20.58 1.08
#